data_AF-A0A7S6S8W2-F1
#
_entry.id   AF-A0A7S6S8W2-F1
#
_cell.length_a   1.000
_cell.length_b   1.000
_cell.length_c   1.000
_cell.angle_alpha   90.00
_cell.angle_beta   90.00
_cell.angle_gamma   90.00
#
_symmetry.space_group_name_H-M   'P 1'
#
loop_
_entity.id
_entity.type
_entity.pdbx_description
1 polymer ?
#
loop_
_entity_poly.entity_id
_entity_poly.type
_entity_poly.pdbx_seq_one_letter_code
_entity_poly.pdbx_strand_id
1 'polypeptide(L)' 'MTAEHELSSRQACRAIRMARSLLYYRASSKNDEGVIEAINAYIAKNPKHGFGLLGGFNRSSQHI' A
#
# COMPACT_ATOMS: atom_id res chain seq x y z
N MET A 1 5.61 26.10 -15.11
CA MET A 1 4.47 25.92 -14.19
C MET A 1 4.83 26.56 -12.86
N THR A 2 4.38 27.80 -12.67
CA THR A 2 4.46 28.57 -11.42
C THR A 2 3.09 28.42 -10.73
N ALA A 3 3.09 27.98 -9.47
CA ALA A 3 1.88 27.85 -8.65
C ALA A 3 1.85 29.04 -7.70
N GLU A 4 0.81 29.90 -7.83
CA GLU A 4 0.28 31.00 -6.98
C GLU A 4 1.21 31.95 -6.19
N HIS A 5 2.48 31.64 -5.97
CA HIS A 5 3.41 32.36 -5.09
C HIS A 5 4.78 32.59 -5.73
N GLU A 6 4.89 32.51 -7.05
CA GLU A 6 6.14 32.67 -7.84
C GLU A 6 7.27 31.68 -7.46
N LEU A 7 6.99 30.68 -6.62
CA LEU A 7 7.97 29.68 -6.23
C LEU A 7 8.06 28.56 -7.28
N SER A 8 9.30 28.15 -7.59
CA SER A 8 9.50 26.87 -8.27
C SER A 8 9.09 25.71 -7.36
N SER A 9 8.67 24.60 -7.95
CA SER A 9 8.35 23.37 -7.21
C SER A 9 9.49 22.91 -6.29
N ARG A 10 10.75 23.17 -6.68
CA ARG A 10 11.94 22.90 -5.85
C ARG A 10 12.00 23.81 -4.62
N GLN A 11 11.76 25.11 -4.77
CA GLN A 11 11.75 26.05 -3.66
C GLN A 11 10.62 25.74 -2.69
N ALA A 12 9.43 25.46 -3.21
CA ALA A 12 8.28 25.06 -2.40
C ALA A 12 8.57 23.79 -1.58
N CYS A 13 9.07 22.71 -2.22
CA CYS A 13 9.42 21.46 -1.52
C CYS A 13 10.47 21.68 -0.41
N ARG A 14 11.48 22.53 -0.66
CA ARG A 14 12.50 22.85 0.36
C ARG A 14 11.91 23.60 1.55
N ALA A 15 11.04 24.57 1.31
CA ALA A 15 10.40 25.37 2.36
C ALA A 15 9.59 24.48 3.33
N ILE A 16 8.86 23.50 2.80
CA ILE A 16 8.04 22.57 3.61
C ILE A 16 8.77 21.27 4.00
N ARG A 17 10.08 21.17 3.73
CA ARG A 17 10.92 19.98 4.00
C ARG A 17 10.33 18.67 3.45
N MET A 18 9.72 18.73 2.28
CA MET A 18 9.09 17.59 1.62
C MET A 18 9.96 17.06 0.49
N ALA A 19 10.02 15.74 0.33
CA ALA A 19 10.66 15.12 -0.82
C ALA A 19 9.88 15.43 -2.11
N ARG A 20 10.58 15.85 -3.18
CA ARG A 20 9.95 16.21 -4.46
C ARG A 20 9.17 15.05 -5.10
N SER A 21 9.56 13.80 -4.83
CA SER A 21 8.86 12.60 -5.30
C SER A 21 7.41 12.53 -4.82
N LEU A 22 7.10 13.13 -3.66
CA LEU A 22 5.74 13.15 -3.11
C LEU A 22 4.77 13.99 -3.96
N LEU A 23 5.26 14.96 -4.74
CA LEU A 23 4.41 15.71 -5.69
C LEU A 23 3.82 14.83 -6.80
N TYR A 24 4.50 13.72 -7.10
CA TYR A 24 4.09 12.78 -8.14
C TYR A 24 3.59 11.47 -7.54
N TYR A 25 3.52 11.37 -6.21
CA TYR A 25 3.04 10.18 -5.55
C TYR A 25 1.55 10.04 -5.81
N ARG A 26 1.18 8.93 -6.44
CA ARG A 26 -0.21 8.50 -6.54
C ARG A 26 -0.35 7.28 -5.65
N ALA A 27 -1.12 7.42 -4.57
CA ALA A 27 -1.50 6.27 -3.77
C ALA A 27 -2.20 5.26 -4.68
N SER A 28 -1.66 4.05 -4.74
CA SER A 28 -2.36 2.95 -5.38
C SER A 28 -3.44 2.47 -4.42
N SER A 29 -4.70 2.51 -4.85
CA SER A 29 -5.77 1.78 -4.16
C SER A 29 -5.57 0.30 -4.47
N LYS A 30 -4.86 -0.40 -3.61
CA LYS A 30 -4.80 -1.86 -3.67
C LYS A 30 -6.14 -2.39 -3.17
N ASN A 31 -6.85 -3.13 -4.01
CA ASN A 31 -8.00 -3.89 -3.53
C ASN A 31 -7.47 -5.15 -2.85
N ASP A 32 -7.31 -5.08 -1.53
CA ASP A 32 -6.83 -6.19 -0.71
C ASP A 32 -8.00 -7.06 -0.17
N GLU A 33 -9.25 -6.84 -0.61
CA GLU A 33 -10.43 -7.57 -0.14
C GLU A 33 -10.26 -9.09 -0.31
N GLY A 34 -9.81 -9.55 -1.48
CA GLY A 34 -9.61 -10.98 -1.71
C GLY A 34 -8.54 -11.61 -0.79
N VAL A 35 -7.51 -10.83 -0.42
CA VAL A 35 -6.49 -11.29 0.54
C VAL A 35 -7.08 -11.37 1.95
N ILE A 36 -7.90 -10.37 2.33
CA ILE A 36 -8.59 -10.34 3.62
C ILE A 36 -9.56 -11.52 3.74
N GLU A 37 -10.35 -11.79 2.70
CA GLU A 37 -11.27 -12.93 2.66
C GLU A 37 -10.54 -14.26 2.78
N ALA A 38 -9.44 -14.44 2.04
CA ALA A 38 -8.61 -15.64 2.11
C ALA A 38 -8.03 -15.87 3.51
N ILE A 39 -7.52 -14.81 4.15
CA ILE A 39 -7.00 -14.87 5.53
C ILE A 39 -8.12 -15.24 6.51
N ASN A 40 -9.28 -14.60 6.40
CA ASN A 40 -10.43 -14.87 7.27
C ASN A 40 -10.91 -16.33 7.13
N ALA A 41 -11.01 -16.83 5.90
CA ALA A 41 -11.39 -18.22 5.63
C ALA A 41 -10.36 -19.22 6.18
N TYR A 42 -9.07 -18.88 6.13
CA TYR A 42 -8.01 -19.72 6.67
C TYR A 42 -8.04 -19.78 8.21
N ILE A 43 -8.17 -18.64 8.87
CA ILE A 43 -8.23 -18.54 10.34
C ILE A 43 -9.46 -19.26 10.87
N ALA A 44 -10.63 -19.12 10.21
CA ALA A 44 -11.84 -19.83 10.58
C ALA A 44 -11.66 -21.35 10.59
N LYS A 45 -10.85 -21.88 9.65
CA LYS A 45 -10.51 -23.32 9.58
C LYS A 45 -9.38 -23.72 10.53
N ASN A 46 -8.51 -22.80 10.91
CA ASN A 46 -7.29 -23.07 11.69
C ASN A 46 -7.09 -22.06 12.84
N PRO A 47 -7.96 -22.06 13.87
CA PRO A 47 -7.99 -21.00 14.88
C PRO A 47 -6.74 -20.92 15.77
N LYS A 48 -5.90 -21.96 15.79
CA LYS A 48 -4.63 -22.00 16.55
C LYS A 48 -3.44 -21.53 15.72
N HIS A 49 -3.61 -21.28 14.43
CA HIS A 49 -2.53 -20.83 13.55
C HIS A 49 -2.36 -19.33 13.64
N GLY A 50 -1.16 -18.89 14.03
CA GLY A 50 -0.78 -17.48 14.03
C GLY A 50 -0.33 -16.98 12.65
N PHE A 51 -0.12 -15.67 12.55
CA PHE A 51 0.25 -14.97 11.31
C PHE A 51 1.52 -15.52 10.63
N GLY A 52 2.45 -16.13 11.36
CA GLY A 52 3.67 -16.73 10.81
C GLY A 52 3.43 -17.87 9.81
N LEU A 53 2.23 -18.47 9.80
CA LEU A 53 1.87 -19.57 8.89
C LEU A 53 1.10 -19.09 7.64
N LEU A 54 0.72 -17.81 7.57
CA LEU A 54 -0.06 -17.25 6.45
C LEU A 54 0.76 -17.10 5.15
N GLY A 55 2.08 -16.92 5.26
CA GLY A 55 2.95 -16.71 4.10
C GLY A 55 3.03 -17.90 3.13
N GLY A 56 2.70 -19.13 3.60
CA GLY A 56 2.67 -20.33 2.77
C GLY A 56 1.32 -20.58 2.08
N PHE A 57 0.22 -20.10 2.67
CA PHE A 57 -1.14 -20.34 2.17
C PHE A 57 -1.48 -19.49 0.92
N ASN A 58 -0.96 -18.26 0.85
CA ASN A 58 -1.28 -17.35 -0.25
C ASN A 58 -0.64 -17.72 -1.61
N ARG A 59 0.18 -18.78 -1.68
CA ARG A 59 0.77 -19.28 -2.93
C ARG A 59 -0.08 -20.29 -3.67
N SER A 60 -1.11 -20.87 -3.05
CA SER A 60 -1.97 -21.86 -3.70
C SER A 60 -3.18 -21.26 -4.45
N SER A 61 -3.44 -19.96 -4.31
CA SER A 61 -4.60 -19.30 -4.93
C SER A 61 -4.30 -18.55 -6.24
N GLN A 62 -3.06 -18.63 -6.75
CA GLN A 62 -2.64 -17.98 -8.00
C GLN A 62 -2.76 -18.88 -9.26
N HIS A 63 -3.47 -20.01 -9.18
CA HIS A 63 -3.69 -20.92 -10.32
C HIS A 63 -5.18 -21.25 -10.46
N ILE A 64 -6.00 -20.24 -10.77
CA ILE A 64 -7.26 -20.36 -11.54
C ILE A 64 -7.36 -19.11 -12.39
#